data_AF-A0A5D3K772-F1
#
_entry.id   AF-A0A5D3K772-F1
#
_cell.length_a   1.000
_cell.length_b   1.000
_cell.length_c   1.000
_cell.angle_alpha   90.00
_cell.angle_beta   90.00
_cell.angle_gamma   90.00
#
_symmetry.space_group_name_H-M   'P 1'
#
loop_
_entity.id
_entity.type
_entity.pdbx_description
1 polymer ?
#
loop_
_entity_poly.entity_id
_entity_poly.type
_entity_poly.pdbx_seq_one_letter_code
_entity_poly.pdbx_strand_id
1 'polypeptide(L)'
;MPPAYHPSRAPSAKAVQEGVKKAATEAKLTGGLEMSTVRHSDHGPGSYFVCLRQTGPSAGGRPAYSVFFDNDEYKGIQSSVLSEACEAESLVPLK
;
A
#
# COMPACT_ATOMS: atom_id res chain seq x y z
N MET A 1 -3.44 20.47 27.41
CA MET A 1 -2.88 20.80 26.09
C MET A 1 -3.38 19.76 25.11
N PRO A 2 -4.02 20.13 24.00
CA PRO A 2 -4.20 19.18 22.91
C PRO A 2 -2.81 18.75 22.40
N PRO A 3 -2.63 17.49 21.98
CA PRO A 3 -1.36 17.05 21.41
C PRO A 3 -1.04 17.94 20.19
N ALA A 4 0.21 18.40 20.10
CA ALA A 4 0.67 19.15 18.95
C ALA A 4 0.44 18.30 17.69
N TYR A 5 -0.45 18.74 16.82
CA TYR A 5 -0.76 18.05 15.58
C TYR A 5 0.46 18.13 14.66
N HIS A 6 1.14 17.01 14.51
CA HIS A 6 2.19 16.86 13.51
C HIS A 6 1.54 16.20 12.31
N PRO A 7 1.34 16.91 11.19
CA PRO A 7 0.82 16.27 10.00
C PRO A 7 1.79 15.16 9.59
N SER A 8 1.27 13.94 9.48
CA SER A 8 2.05 12.81 9.03
C SER A 8 2.65 13.12 7.67
N ARG A 9 3.92 12.80 7.49
CA ARG A 9 4.62 12.96 6.22
C ARG A 9 4.41 11.74 5.34
N ALA A 10 4.49 11.93 4.02
CA ALA A 10 4.54 10.83 3.09
C ALA A 10 5.76 9.92 3.38
N PRO A 11 5.60 8.58 3.33
CA PRO A 11 6.70 7.63 3.45
C PRO A 11 7.79 7.87 2.40
N SER A 12 9.03 7.60 2.77
CA SER A 12 10.15 7.51 1.85
C SER A 12 10.01 6.31 0.92
N ALA A 13 10.59 6.40 -0.29
CA ALA A 13 10.58 5.29 -1.25
C ALA A 13 11.12 3.98 -0.67
N LYS A 14 12.12 4.08 0.22
CA LYS A 14 12.68 2.93 0.94
C LYS A 14 11.66 2.30 1.90
N ALA A 15 10.97 3.13 2.70
CA ALA A 15 9.94 2.63 3.61
C ALA A 15 8.76 2.00 2.86
N VAL A 16 8.36 2.59 1.73
CA VAL A 16 7.35 2.01 0.85
C VAL A 16 7.79 0.64 0.34
N GLN A 17 9.00 0.50 -0.20
CA GLN A 17 9.50 -0.79 -0.69
C GLN A 17 9.53 -1.86 0.40
N GLU A 18 10.04 -1.53 1.58
CA GLU A 18 10.10 -2.47 2.71
C GLU A 18 8.71 -2.84 3.22
N GLY A 19 7.80 -1.87 3.34
CA GLY A 19 6.41 -2.10 3.73
C GLY A 19 5.64 -2.92 2.70
N VAL A 20 5.86 -2.69 1.41
CA VAL A 20 5.26 -3.47 0.32
C VAL A 20 5.76 -4.91 0.33
N LYS A 21 7.06 -5.16 0.56
CA LYS A 21 7.58 -6.54 0.71
C LYS A 21 6.95 -7.25 1.91
N LYS A 22 6.80 -6.52 3.02
CA LYS A 22 6.17 -7.04 4.24
C LYS A 22 4.70 -7.37 3.99
N ALA A 23 3.95 -6.44 3.40
CA ALA A 23 2.57 -6.62 2.96
C ALA A 23 2.41 -7.82 2.01
N ALA A 24 3.29 -7.95 1.01
CA ALA A 24 3.28 -9.08 0.10
C ALA A 24 3.50 -10.41 0.82
N THR A 25 4.39 -10.44 1.82
CA THR A 25 4.61 -11.62 2.65
C THR A 25 3.38 -11.95 3.50
N GLU A 26 2.76 -10.95 4.14
CA GLU A 26 1.55 -11.10 4.94
C GLU A 26 0.36 -11.59 4.10
N ALA A 27 0.19 -11.04 2.89
CA ALA A 27 -0.84 -11.42 1.93
C ALA A 27 -0.48 -12.66 1.09
N LYS A 28 0.68 -13.28 1.35
CA LYS A 28 1.17 -14.48 0.64
C LYS A 28 1.20 -14.31 -0.88
N LEU A 29 1.62 -13.13 -1.33
CA LEU A 29 1.83 -12.83 -2.74
C LEU A 29 3.16 -13.42 -3.18
N THR A 30 3.10 -14.37 -4.12
CA THR A 30 4.26 -15.19 -4.53
C THR A 30 4.74 -14.86 -5.94
N GLY A 31 4.15 -13.85 -6.60
CA GLY A 31 4.46 -13.45 -7.98
C GLY A 31 5.16 -12.10 -8.07
N GLY A 32 5.20 -11.55 -9.29
CA GLY A 32 5.59 -10.16 -9.49
C GLY A 32 4.67 -9.24 -8.69
N LEU A 33 5.18 -8.11 -8.24
CA LEU A 33 4.41 -7.11 -7.50
C LEU A 33 4.41 -5.82 -8.30
N GLU A 34 3.26 -5.18 -8.36
CA GLU A 34 3.13 -3.81 -8.85
C GLU A 34 2.51 -2.96 -7.76
N MET A 35 3.00 -1.72 -7.64
CA MET A 35 2.50 -0.77 -6.67
C MET A 35 2.11 0.55 -7.33
N SER A 36 1.19 1.30 -6.71
CA SER A 36 0.89 2.67 -7.12
C SER A 36 1.91 3.64 -6.53
N THR A 37 1.80 4.90 -6.92
CA THR A 37 2.40 6.00 -6.16
C THR A 37 1.75 6.11 -4.77
N VAL A 38 2.48 6.70 -3.83
CA VAL A 38 1.99 7.05 -2.49
C VAL A 38 0.82 8.02 -2.59
N ARG A 39 -0.26 7.70 -1.89
CA ARG A 39 -1.49 8.51 -1.80
C ARG A 39 -1.85 8.79 -0.35
N HIS A 40 -2.62 9.84 -0.14
CA HIS A 40 -3.19 10.14 1.16
C HIS A 40 -4.43 9.27 1.39
N SER A 41 -4.53 8.67 2.56
CA SER A 41 -5.69 7.88 2.99
C SER A 41 -6.56 8.73 3.91
N ASP A 42 -7.78 9.02 3.49
CA ASP A 42 -8.80 9.60 4.38
C ASP A 42 -9.44 8.53 5.28
N HIS A 43 -9.33 7.27 4.88
CA HIS A 43 -9.96 6.11 5.53
C HIS A 43 -8.99 4.93 5.58
N GLY A 44 -8.39 4.69 6.75
CA GLY A 44 -7.48 3.57 6.95
C GLY A 44 -6.67 3.66 8.24
N PRO A 45 -5.88 2.62 8.57
CA PRO A 45 -5.00 2.61 9.75
C PRO A 45 -3.76 3.53 9.63
N GLY A 46 -3.56 4.16 8.47
CA GLY A 46 -2.47 5.10 8.22
C GLY A 46 -2.93 6.32 7.42
N SER A 47 -2.15 7.39 7.50
CA SER A 47 -2.40 8.65 6.80
C SER A 47 -2.03 8.58 5.31
N TYR A 48 -1.18 7.63 4.93
CA TYR A 48 -0.79 7.37 3.55
C TYR A 48 -1.00 5.90 3.19
N PHE A 49 -1.15 5.62 1.91
CA PHE A 49 -1.20 4.26 1.42
C PHE A 49 -0.58 4.13 0.02
N VAL A 50 -0.24 2.90 -0.35
CA VAL A 50 -0.01 2.51 -1.75
C VAL A 50 -0.89 1.32 -2.07
N CYS A 51 -1.35 1.28 -3.31
CA CYS A 51 -1.96 0.09 -3.87
C CYS A 51 -0.87 -0.93 -4.18
N LEU A 52 -1.14 -2.20 -3.92
CA LEU A 52 -0.29 -3.35 -4.19
C LEU A 52 -1.13 -4.39 -4.92
N ARG A 53 -0.66 -4.84 -6.09
CA ARG A 53 -1.22 -6.00 -6.77
C ARG A 53 -0.15 -7.01 -7.11
N GLN A 54 -0.56 -8.26 -7.19
CA GLN A 54 0.28 -9.31 -7.75
C GLN A 54 0.13 -9.35 -9.29
N THR A 55 1.23 -9.50 -10.00
CA THR A 55 1.30 -9.70 -11.45
C THR A 55 1.84 -11.09 -11.82
N GLY A 56 1.42 -11.58 -13.00
CA GLY A 56 1.83 -12.87 -13.57
C GLY A 56 0.66 -13.73 -14.03
N PRO A 57 0.91 -14.96 -14.53
CA PRO A 57 -0.11 -15.86 -15.06
C PRO A 57 -1.19 -16.24 -14.04
N SER A 58 -0.84 -16.22 -12.75
CA SER A 58 -1.74 -16.46 -11.61
C SER A 58 -2.40 -15.19 -11.06
N ALA A 59 -2.26 -14.04 -11.73
CA ALA A 59 -2.87 -12.77 -11.34
C ALA A 59 -4.33 -12.62 -11.78
N GLY A 60 -4.85 -13.55 -12.59
CA GLY A 60 -6.24 -13.55 -13.06
C GLY A 60 -7.23 -13.59 -11.91
N GLY A 61 -7.68 -12.41 -11.46
CA GLY A 61 -8.68 -12.22 -10.41
C GLY A 61 -8.15 -12.04 -8.98
N ARG A 62 -6.86 -11.75 -8.76
CA ARG A 62 -6.37 -11.47 -7.41
C ARG A 62 -6.76 -10.06 -6.93
N PRO A 63 -7.19 -9.91 -5.66
CA PRO A 63 -7.60 -8.62 -5.12
C PRO A 63 -6.41 -7.64 -5.07
N ALA A 64 -6.67 -6.37 -5.37
CA ALA A 64 -5.76 -5.30 -5.02
C ALA A 64 -5.73 -5.13 -3.50
N TYR A 65 -4.58 -4.75 -2.97
CA TYR A 65 -4.37 -4.50 -1.55
C TYR A 65 -3.92 -3.06 -1.34
N SER A 66 -4.35 -2.46 -0.25
CA SER A 66 -3.91 -1.16 0.21
C SER A 66 -2.93 -1.37 1.35
N VAL A 67 -1.73 -0.85 1.18
CA VAL A 67 -0.65 -0.92 2.16
C VAL A 67 -0.54 0.45 2.82
N PHE A 68 -0.84 0.53 4.10
CA PHE A 68 -0.93 1.77 4.84
C PHE A 68 0.37 2.12 5.56
N PHE A 69 0.64 3.42 5.60
CA PHE A 69 1.83 4.01 6.19
C PHE A 69 1.45 5.25 7.01
N ASP A 70 2.24 5.50 8.04
CA ASP A 70 2.29 6.80 8.70
C ASP A 70 3.76 7.20 8.82
N ASN A 71 4.15 8.31 8.17
CA ASN A 71 5.56 8.62 8.01
C ASN A 71 6.29 7.44 7.33
N ASP A 72 7.40 6.95 7.88
CA ASP A 72 8.12 5.78 7.39
C ASP A 72 7.69 4.46 8.04
N GLU A 73 6.59 4.46 8.79
CA GLU A 73 6.13 3.29 9.55
C GLU A 73 5.01 2.56 8.82
N TYR A 74 5.22 1.26 8.54
CA TYR A 74 4.18 0.36 8.04
C TYR A 74 3.08 0.15 9.08
N LYS A 75 1.84 0.47 8.72
CA LYS A 75 0.67 0.34 9.59
C LYS A 75 -0.16 -0.91 9.32
N GLY A 76 -0.08 -1.49 8.13
CA GLY A 76 -0.79 -2.71 7.81
C GLY A 76 -1.12 -2.86 6.33
N ILE A 77 -1.71 -3.99 5.99
CA ILE A 77 -2.27 -4.28 4.66
C ILE A 77 -3.77 -4.59 4.80
N GLN A 78 -4.56 -4.09 3.86
CA GLN A 78 -5.99 -4.39 3.76
C GLN A 78 -6.37 -4.67 2.31
N SER A 79 -7.33 -5.55 2.07
CA SER A 79 -7.84 -5.80 0.71
C SER A 79 -8.64 -4.58 0.23
N SER A 80 -8.30 -4.02 -0.94
CA SER A 80 -8.91 -2.80 -1.50
C SER A 80 -10.29 -3.02 -2.14
N VAL A 81 -11.05 -4.03 -1.69
CA VAL A 81 -12.27 -4.53 -2.36
C VAL A 81 -13.38 -3.47 -2.46
N LEU A 82 -13.34 -2.40 -1.66
CA LEU A 82 -14.40 -1.39 -1.63
C LEU A 82 -13.95 0.07 -1.49
N SER A 83 -12.72 0.38 -1.06
CA SER A 83 -12.45 1.73 -0.50
C SER A 83 -11.52 2.62 -1.32
N GLU A 84 -10.58 2.07 -2.11
CA GLU A 84 -9.44 2.87 -2.61
C GLU A 84 -9.25 2.82 -4.13
N ALA A 85 -10.17 2.17 -4.86
CA ALA A 85 -10.16 2.06 -6.33
C ALA A 85 -8.79 1.63 -6.91
N CYS A 86 -8.00 0.87 -6.14
CA CYS A 86 -6.67 0.40 -6.53
C CYS A 86 -6.67 -0.45 -7.81
N GLU A 87 -7.83 -0.97 -8.22
CA GLU A 87 -8.00 -1.71 -9.48
C GLU A 87 -7.92 -0.80 -10.73
N ALA A 88 -8.29 0.47 -10.61
CA ALA A 88 -8.28 1.45 -11.70
C ALA A 88 -6.97 2.25 -11.78
N GLU A 89 -6.03 2.00 -10.86
CA GLU A 89 -4.79 2.77 -10.73
C GLU A 89 -3.71 2.36 -11.74
N SER A 90 -2.92 3.33 -12.17
CA SER A 90 -1.70 3.08 -12.96
C SER A 90 -0.61 2.52 -12.06
N LEU A 91 -0.55 1.19 -11.98
CA LEU A 91 0.42 0.47 -11.16
C LEU A 91 1.74 0.31 -11.91
N VAL A 92 2.86 0.52 -11.21
CA VAL A 92 4.20 0.36 -11.74
C VAL A 92 4.87 -0.88 -11.15
N PRO A 93 5.69 -1.62 -11.92
CA PRO A 93 6.48 -2.73 -11.42
C PRO A 93 7.35 -2.32 -10.23
N LEU A 94 7.20 -3.05 -9.14
CA LEU A 94 8.10 -2.93 -8.00
C LEU A 94 9.46 -3.47 -8.44
N LYS A 95 10.42 -2.56 -8.66
CA LYS A 95 11.84 -2.89 -8.90
C LYS A 95 12.59 -3.11 -7.60
#